data_AF-A0A7W9IM43-F1
#
_entry.id   AF-A0A7W9IM43-F1
#
_cell.length_a   1.000
_cell.length_b   1.000
_cell.length_c   1.000
_cell.angle_alpha   90.00
_cell.angle_beta   90.00
_cell.angle_gamma   90.00
#
_symmetry.space_group_name_H-M   'P 1'
#
loop_
_entity.id
_entity.type
_entity.pdbx_description
1 polymer ?
#
loop_
_entity_poly.entity_id
_entity_poly.type
_entity_poly.pdbx_seq_one_letter_code
_entity_poly.pdbx_strand_id
1 'polypeptide(L)'
;MPNLGPTELLILAVLLALIVAAVIGVAVSVGRRRRVSAPYPGAGGADLATRVRELKSAGRTEQAVHLVRGETGMGRREAELFVDGL
;
A
#
# COMPACT_ATOMS: atom_id res chain seq x y z
N MET A 1 10.77 32.70 35.76
CA MET A 1 9.71 31.70 35.54
C MET A 1 9.23 31.93 34.12
N PRO A 2 9.36 30.96 33.19
CA PRO A 2 8.84 31.17 31.84
C PRO A 2 7.34 31.47 31.95
N ASN A 3 6.94 32.66 31.48
CA ASN A 3 5.59 33.17 31.61
C ASN A 3 4.75 32.57 30.49
N LEU A 4 4.13 31.42 30.73
CA LEU A 4 3.19 30.80 29.78
C LEU A 4 1.96 31.68 29.62
N GLY A 5 2.06 32.69 28.76
CA GLY A 5 0.95 33.55 28.39
C GLY A 5 -0.07 32.81 27.51
N PRO A 6 -1.31 33.33 27.39
CA PRO A 6 -2.32 32.75 26.49
C PRO A 6 -1.84 32.68 25.03
N THR A 7 -0.92 33.56 24.62
CA THR A 7 -0.28 33.55 23.30
C THR A 7 0.67 32.36 23.10
N GLU A 8 1.47 31.99 24.10
CA GLU A 8 2.36 30.81 24.02
C GLU A 8 1.56 29.51 23.95
N LEU A 9 0.42 29.43 24.65
CA LEU A 9 -0.50 28.30 24.55
C LEU A 9 -1.08 28.15 23.14
N LEU A 10 -1.43 29.27 22.49
CA LEU A 10 -1.90 29.26 21.10
C LEU A 10 -0.80 28.82 20.14
N ILE A 11 0.42 29.30 20.32
CA ILE A 11 1.57 28.89 19.50
C ILE A 11 1.82 27.39 19.63
N LEU A 12 1.81 26.85 20.86
CA LEU A 12 2.00 25.43 21.10
C LEU A 12 0.85 24.58 20.55
N ALA A 13 -0.40 25.03 20.69
CA ALA A 13 -1.57 24.34 20.16
C ALA A 13 -1.55 24.27 18.62
N VAL A 14 -1.23 25.39 17.96
CA VAL A 14 -1.10 25.44 16.49
C VAL A 14 0.06 24.57 16.02
N LEU A 15 1.22 24.65 16.68
CA LEU A 15 2.39 23.84 16.33
C LEU A 15 2.12 22.35 16.53
N LEU A 16 1.47 21.96 17.63
CA LEU A 16 1.05 20.58 17.88
C LEU A 16 0.06 20.10 16.79
N ALA A 17 -0.95 20.91 16.46
CA ALA A 17 -1.92 20.58 15.42
C ALA A 17 -1.25 20.40 14.05
N LEU A 18 -0.28 21.24 13.69
CA LEU A 18 0.50 21.10 12.45
C LEU A 18 1.34 19.81 12.44
N ILE A 19 1.98 19.46 13.56
CA ILE A 19 2.74 18.21 13.68
C ILE A 19 1.81 17.00 13.53
N VAL A 20 0.67 17.00 14.23
CA VAL A 20 -0.32 15.92 14.15
C VAL A 20 -0.88 15.79 12.74
N ALA A 21 -1.24 16.90 12.09
CA ALA A 21 -1.71 16.90 10.71
C ALA A 21 -0.64 16.41 9.73
N ALA A 22 0.63 16.77 9.93
CA ALA A 22 1.74 16.27 9.12
C ALA A 22 1.96 14.77 9.33
N VAL A 23 1.94 14.28 10.57
CA VAL A 23 2.09 12.85 10.87
C VAL A 23 0.94 12.04 10.29
N ILE A 24 -0.31 12.50 10.45
CA ILE A 24 -1.49 11.85 9.87
C ILE A 24 -1.42 11.90 8.34
N GLY A 25 -1.08 13.06 7.76
CA GLY A 25 -0.92 13.23 6.32
C GLY A 25 0.17 12.31 5.74
N VAL A 26 1.31 12.18 6.42
CA VAL A 26 2.39 11.28 6.06
C VAL A 26 1.95 9.82 6.18
N ALA A 27 1.32 9.43 7.29
CA ALA A 27 0.80 8.07 7.50
C ALA A 27 -0.23 7.67 6.43
N VAL A 28 -1.16 8.57 6.07
CA VAL A 28 -2.14 8.37 5.00
C VAL A 28 -1.47 8.35 3.62
N SER A 29 -0.43 9.16 3.41
CA SER A 29 0.31 9.20 2.14
C SER A 29 1.13 7.93 1.88
N VAL A 30 1.70 7.31 2.92
CA VAL A 30 2.47 6.06 2.83
C VAL A 30 1.57 4.89 2.39
N GLY A 31 0.31 4.85 2.83
CA GLY A 31 -0.67 3.86 2.36
C GLY A 31 -1.12 4.06 0.91
N ARG A 32 -1.22 5.32 0.45
CA ARG A 32 -1.64 5.64 -0.94
C ARG A 32 -0.54 5.43 -1.98
N ARG A 33 0.74 5.53 -1.62
CA ARG A 33 1.86 5.32 -2.56
C ARG A 33 2.01 3.88 -3.05
N ARG A 34 1.27 2.91 -2.50
CA ARG A 34 1.22 1.54 -3.03
C ARG A 34 0.14 1.32 -4.11
N ARG A 35 -0.51 2.39 -4.57
CA ARG A 35 -1.31 2.37 -5.81
C ARG A 35 -0.68 3.20 -6.91
N VAL A 36 0.64 3.05 -7.11
CA VAL A 36 1.17 3.23 -8.46
C VAL A 36 0.97 1.89 -9.15
N SER A 37 -0.27 1.64 -9.61
CA SER A 37 -0.48 0.71 -10.71
C SER A 37 0.25 1.33 -11.88
N ALA A 38 1.46 0.84 -12.17
CA ALA A 38 2.15 1.18 -13.40
C ALA A 38 1.17 0.94 -14.57
N PRO A 39 1.05 1.87 -15.53
CA PRO A 39 0.33 1.59 -16.76
C PRO A 39 1.03 0.40 -17.44
N TYR A 40 0.40 -0.76 -17.39
CA TYR A 40 0.87 -1.95 -18.08
C TYR A 40 0.78 -1.68 -19.59
N PRO A 41 1.89 -1.63 -20.35
CA PRO A 41 1.83 -1.45 -21.79
C PRO A 41 1.44 -2.79 -22.41
N GLY A 42 0.15 -3.07 -22.39
CA GLY A 42 -0.45 -4.31 -22.88
C GLY A 42 -1.96 -4.17 -22.82
N ALA A 43 -2.50 -3.28 -23.67
CA ALA A 43 -3.92 -3.10 -23.84
C ALA A 43 -4.56 -4.40 -24.36
N GLY A 44 -5.14 -5.17 -23.45
CA GLY A 44 -5.81 -6.44 -23.69
C GLY A 44 -5.66 -7.35 -22.48
N GLY A 45 -6.52 -7.16 -21.47
CA GLY A 45 -6.56 -7.85 -20.18
C GLY A 45 -5.66 -9.08 -20.05
N ALA A 46 -4.44 -8.88 -19.55
CA ALA A 46 -3.51 -9.99 -19.35
C ALA A 46 -4.15 -11.04 -18.43
N ASP A 47 -4.17 -12.29 -18.90
CA ASP A 47 -4.70 -13.43 -18.16
C ASP A 47 -4.08 -13.50 -16.74
N LEU A 48 -4.82 -14.05 -15.79
CA LEU A 48 -4.38 -14.17 -14.39
C LEU A 48 -2.98 -14.78 -14.30
N ALA A 49 -2.66 -15.81 -15.10
CA ALA A 49 -1.35 -16.44 -15.10
C ALA A 49 -0.21 -15.50 -15.51
N THR A 50 -0.47 -14.60 -16.47
CA THR A 50 0.52 -13.61 -16.91
C THR A 50 0.82 -12.64 -15.77
N ARG A 51 -0.23 -12.06 -15.16
CA ARG A 51 -0.09 -11.13 -14.03
C ARG A 51 0.62 -11.77 -12.84
N VAL A 52 0.35 -13.04 -12.56
CA VAL A 52 1.01 -13.79 -11.49
C VAL A 52 2.49 -14.04 -11.78
N ARG A 53 2.84 -14.42 -13.02
CA ARG A 53 4.25 -14.64 -13.41
C ARG A 53 5.08 -13.38 -13.29
N GLU A 54 4.52 -12.21 -13.60
CA GLU A 54 5.21 -10.94 -13.43
C GLU A 54 5.43 -10.57 -11.97
N LEU A 55 4.44 -10.80 -11.11
CA LEU A 55 4.60 -10.63 -9.68
C LEU A 55 5.68 -11.58 -9.14
N LYS A 56 5.69 -12.83 -9.61
CA LYS A 56 6.70 -13.83 -9.23
C LYS A 56 8.11 -13.43 -9.70
N SER A 57 8.27 -13.01 -10.96
CA SER A 57 9.57 -12.58 -11.50
C SER A 57 10.10 -11.31 -10.83
N ALA A 58 9.20 -10.44 -10.36
CA ALA A 58 9.55 -9.27 -9.55
C ALA A 58 9.86 -9.60 -8.07
N GLY A 59 9.88 -10.88 -7.68
CA GLY A 59 10.11 -11.33 -6.30
C GLY A 59 8.94 -11.07 -5.34
N ARG A 60 7.75 -10.78 -5.87
CA ARG A 60 6.54 -10.42 -5.11
C ARG A 60 5.57 -11.60 -4.98
N THR A 61 6.08 -12.78 -4.63
CA THR A 61 5.32 -14.04 -4.58
C THR A 61 4.06 -13.96 -3.71
N GLU A 62 4.14 -13.35 -2.51
CA GLU A 62 2.96 -13.18 -1.64
C GLU A 62 1.84 -12.37 -2.31
N GLN A 63 2.20 -11.33 -3.08
CA GLN A 63 1.21 -10.53 -3.81
C GLN A 63 0.57 -11.33 -4.94
N ALA A 64 1.33 -12.23 -5.57
CA ALA A 64 0.82 -13.16 -6.57
C ALA A 64 -0.19 -14.14 -5.96
N VAL A 65 0.11 -14.70 -4.77
CA VAL A 65 -0.82 -15.57 -4.03
C VAL A 65 -2.11 -14.83 -3.68
N HIS A 66 -2.00 -13.58 -3.21
CA HIS A 66 -3.19 -12.76 -2.93
C HIS A 66 -4.04 -12.47 -4.16
N LEU A 67 -3.39 -12.19 -5.30
CA LEU A 67 -4.10 -11.94 -6.56
C LEU A 67 -4.92 -13.17 -6.98
N VAL A 68 -4.31 -14.36 -6.93
CA VAL A 68 -4.99 -15.62 -7.27
C VAL A 68 -6.20 -15.83 -6.37
N ARG A 69 -6.03 -15.70 -5.04
CA ARG A 69 -7.12 -15.87 -4.09
C ARG A 69 -8.27 -14.88 -4.31
N GLY A 70 -7.95 -13.63 -4.65
CA GLY A 70 -8.94 -12.59 -4.90
C GLY A 70 -9.77 -12.83 -6.16
N GLU A 71 -9.14 -13.36 -7.21
CA GLU A 71 -9.78 -13.54 -8.52
C GLU A 71 -10.47 -14.91 -8.67
N THR A 72 -9.95 -15.96 -8.03
CA THR A 72 -10.45 -17.34 -8.18
C THR A 72 -11.22 -17.85 -6.96
N GLY A 73 -11.07 -17.22 -5.80
CA GLY A 73 -11.62 -17.71 -4.53
C GLY A 73 -10.86 -18.89 -3.91
N MET A 74 -9.73 -19.30 -4.49
CA MET A 74 -8.91 -20.41 -3.97
C MET A 74 -8.46 -20.20 -2.51
N GLY A 75 -8.30 -21.32 -1.79
CA GLY A 75 -7.65 -21.32 -0.50
C GLY A 75 -6.17 -20.90 -0.60
N ARG A 76 -5.57 -20.53 0.53
CA ARG A 76 -4.16 -20.09 0.57
C ARG A 76 -3.20 -21.13 -0.04
N ARG A 77 -3.32 -22.40 0.37
CA ARG A 77 -2.48 -23.49 -0.11
C ARG A 77 -2.66 -23.75 -1.61
N GLU A 78 -3.90 -23.70 -2.10
CA GLU A 78 -4.19 -23.90 -3.53
C GLU A 78 -3.60 -22.77 -4.37
N ALA A 79 -3.72 -21.53 -3.89
CA ALA A 79 -3.12 -20.38 -4.56
C ALA A 79 -1.58 -20.41 -4.53
N GLU A 80 -0.97 -20.85 -3.43
CA GLU A 80 0.48 -21.06 -3.34
C GLU A 80 0.97 -22.08 -4.38
N LEU A 81 0.28 -23.23 -4.50
CA LEU A 81 0.59 -24.24 -5.51
C LEU A 81 0.41 -23.73 -6.94
N PHE A 82 -0.65 -22.95 -7.19
CA PHE A 82 -0.87 -22.33 -8.49
C PHE A 82 0.26 -21.37 -8.87
N VAL A 83 0.71 -20.52 -7.93
CA VAL A 83 1.82 -19.58 -8.15
C VAL A 83 3.15 -20.32 -8.33
N ASP A 84 3.37 -21.40 -7.56
CA ASP A 84 4.58 -22.21 -7.66
C ASP A 84 4.72 -22.88 -9.04
N GLY A 85 3.60 -23.34 -9.61
CA GLY A 85 3.55 -23.98 -10.92
C GLY A 85 3.71 -23.05 -12.15
N LEU A 86 3.83 -21.73 -11.97
CA LEU A 86 3.92 -20.73 -13.05
C LEU A 86 5.34 -20.25 -13.38
#